data_AF-A0A3D5CN10-F1
#
_entry.id   AF-A0A3D5CN10-F1
#
_cell.length_a   1.000
_cell.length_b   1.000
_cell.length_c   1.000
_cell.angle_alpha   90.00
_cell.angle_beta   90.00
_cell.angle_gamma   90.00
#
_symmetry.space_group_name_H-M   'P 1'
#
loop_
_entity.id
_entity.type
_entity.pdbx_description
1 polymer ?
#
loop_
_entity_poly.entity_id
_entity_poly.type
_entity_poly.pdbx_seq_one_letter_code
_entity_poly.pdbx_strand_id
1 'polypeptide(L)'
;PHNPLGPISTAAAAHVCFATSNLGVLEMAKEPGTVLTDIFPTQTLFDSGHVIPSNEPGLGITLDENVLAKYPLPTDGFAPQLTKADGSISNW
;
A
#
# COMPACT_ATOMS: atom_id res chain seq x y z
N PRO A 1 -8.72 3.24 6.63
CA PRO A 1 -7.44 2.76 7.23
C PRO A 1 -6.26 3.56 6.68
N HIS A 2 -5.21 3.80 7.49
CA HIS A 2 -3.92 4.32 6.99
C HIS A 2 -3.26 3.22 6.14
N ASN A 3 -2.85 3.54 4.91
CA ASN A 3 -2.44 2.52 3.91
C ASN A 3 -1.23 2.94 3.05
N PRO A 4 -0.03 3.11 3.63
CA PRO A 4 1.18 3.43 2.87
C PRO A 4 1.99 2.20 2.43
N LEU A 5 1.63 0.98 2.88
CA LEU A 5 2.51 -0.21 2.85
C LEU A 5 2.39 -1.07 1.57
N GLY A 6 1.83 -0.52 0.49
CA GLY A 6 1.83 -1.15 -0.83
C GLY A 6 0.67 -2.12 -1.12
N PRO A 7 0.79 -2.91 -2.21
CA PRO A 7 -0.35 -3.64 -2.78
C PRO A 7 -1.00 -4.69 -1.87
N ILE A 8 -0.23 -5.48 -1.10
CA ILE A 8 -0.79 -6.50 -0.19
C ILE A 8 -1.61 -5.84 0.92
N SER A 9 -1.05 -4.82 1.58
CA SER A 9 -1.74 -4.05 2.62
C SER A 9 -3.02 -3.42 2.07
N THR A 10 -2.96 -2.89 0.85
CA THR A 10 -4.12 -2.28 0.18
C THR A 10 -5.24 -3.30 -0.03
N ALA A 11 -4.93 -4.50 -0.54
CA ALA A 11 -5.92 -5.56 -0.71
C ALA A 11 -6.56 -5.97 0.63
N ALA A 12 -5.74 -6.22 1.66
CA ALA A 12 -6.24 -6.58 2.99
C ALA A 12 -7.11 -5.48 3.62
N ALA A 13 -6.68 -4.22 3.53
CA ALA A 13 -7.44 -3.08 4.03
C ALA A 13 -8.76 -2.92 3.29
N ALA A 14 -8.79 -3.14 1.97
CA ALA A 14 -10.01 -3.10 1.17
C ALA A 14 -11.01 -4.18 1.60
N HIS A 15 -10.56 -5.43 1.80
CA HIS A 15 -11.41 -6.52 2.32
C HIS A 15 -12.05 -6.17 3.66
N VAL A 16 -11.28 -5.60 4.59
CA VAL A 16 -11.83 -5.11 5.88
C VAL A 16 -12.86 -4.01 5.64
N CYS A 17 -12.59 -3.07 4.73
CA CYS A 17 -13.53 -1.99 4.40
C CYS A 17 -14.84 -2.53 3.81
N PHE A 18 -14.79 -3.53 2.91
CA PHE A 18 -15.98 -4.16 2.35
C PHE A 18 -16.82 -4.92 3.38
N ALA A 19 -16.18 -5.51 4.39
CA ALA A 19 -16.85 -6.23 5.46
C ALA A 19 -17.41 -5.32 6.57
N THR A 20 -17.12 -4.02 6.53
CA THR A 20 -17.41 -3.09 7.64
C THR A 20 -18.56 -2.16 7.29
N SER A 21 -19.61 -2.16 8.12
CA SER A 21 -20.80 -1.31 7.89
C SER A 21 -20.62 0.16 8.24
N ASN A 22 -19.58 0.51 9.01
CA ASN A 22 -19.23 1.86 9.42
C ASN A 22 -17.95 2.38 8.74
N LEU A 23 -17.71 1.97 7.50
CA LEU A 23 -16.61 2.48 6.68
C LEU A 23 -16.75 4.01 6.49
N GLY A 24 -15.70 4.74 6.84
CA GLY A 24 -15.54 6.16 6.47
C GLY A 24 -14.80 6.31 5.15
N VAL A 25 -13.47 6.14 5.17
CA VAL A 25 -12.62 6.19 3.99
C VAL A 25 -11.47 5.18 4.09
N LEU A 26 -10.93 4.79 2.93
CA LEU A 26 -9.65 4.09 2.80
C LEU A 26 -8.64 5.06 2.16
N GLU A 27 -7.52 5.30 2.84
CA GLU A 27 -6.44 6.11 2.27
C GLU A 27 -5.83 5.38 1.05
N MET A 28 -5.53 6.14 0.00
CA MET A 28 -4.90 5.63 -1.21
C MET A 28 -3.81 6.59 -1.68
N ALA A 29 -2.58 6.37 -1.23
CA ALA A 29 -1.45 7.24 -1.58
C ALA A 29 -1.06 7.14 -3.08
N LYS A 30 -1.28 5.97 -3.68
CA LYS A 30 -1.07 5.68 -5.11
C LYS A 30 -2.19 4.81 -5.62
N GLU A 31 -2.61 5.06 -6.85
CA GLU A 31 -3.62 4.24 -7.52
C GLU A 31 -3.14 2.79 -7.66
N PRO A 32 -3.94 1.78 -7.23
CA PRO A 32 -3.63 0.38 -7.44
C PRO A 32 -3.34 0.06 -8.92
N GLY A 33 -2.42 -0.86 -9.18
CA GLY A 33 -2.03 -1.21 -10.55
C GLY A 33 -1.13 -0.18 -11.24
N THR A 34 -0.66 0.86 -10.54
CA THR A 34 0.30 1.85 -11.08
C THR A 34 1.71 1.74 -10.47
N VAL A 35 1.86 0.96 -9.40
CA VAL A 35 3.13 0.80 -8.67
C VAL A 35 3.45 -0.67 -8.45
N LEU A 36 4.74 -1.03 -8.51
CA LEU A 36 5.23 -2.39 -8.26
C LEU A 36 4.51 -3.46 -9.10
N THR A 37 4.12 -3.12 -10.34
CA THR A 37 3.26 -3.97 -11.19
C THR A 37 3.96 -5.21 -11.72
N ASP A 38 5.29 -5.23 -11.72
CA ASP A 38 6.06 -6.43 -12.07
C ASP A 38 6.21 -7.37 -10.87
N ILE A 39 6.34 -6.85 -9.65
CA ILE A 39 6.37 -7.63 -8.41
C ILE A 39 4.96 -8.15 -8.07
N PHE A 40 3.93 -7.32 -8.24
CA PHE A 40 2.54 -7.64 -7.99
C PHE A 40 1.71 -7.47 -9.28
N PRO A 41 1.68 -8.48 -10.16
CA PRO A 41 1.03 -8.38 -11.47
C PRO A 41 -0.50 -8.41 -11.38
N THR A 42 -1.07 -8.96 -10.30
CA THR A 42 -2.50 -8.84 -9.99
C THR A 42 -2.63 -7.97 -8.76
N GLN A 43 -3.32 -6.83 -8.86
CA GLN A 43 -3.58 -5.95 -7.72
C GLN A 43 -5.07 -5.66 -7.60
N THR A 44 -5.44 -5.08 -6.46
CA THR A 44 -6.76 -4.49 -6.21
C THR A 44 -7.22 -3.64 -7.39
N LEU A 45 -8.45 -3.82 -7.84
CA LEU A 45 -9.03 -3.03 -8.92
C LEU A 45 -9.41 -1.64 -8.41
N PHE A 46 -9.22 -0.63 -9.25
CA PHE A 46 -9.54 0.76 -8.93
C PHE A 46 -10.24 1.41 -10.12
N ASP A 47 -11.35 2.10 -9.86
CA ASP A 47 -12.09 2.86 -10.85
C ASP A 47 -12.68 4.12 -10.22
N SER A 48 -12.42 5.27 -10.85
CA SER A 48 -13.07 6.55 -10.53
C SER A 48 -13.06 6.89 -9.04
N GLY A 49 -11.92 6.70 -8.37
CA GLY A 49 -11.75 6.98 -6.93
C GLY A 49 -12.16 5.86 -5.98
N HIS A 50 -12.66 4.73 -6.50
CA HIS A 50 -13.18 3.61 -5.72
C HIS A 50 -12.34 2.36 -5.92
N VAL A 51 -12.17 1.61 -4.82
CA VAL A 51 -11.65 0.25 -4.87
C VAL A 51 -12.80 -0.69 -5.23
N ILE A 52 -12.57 -1.57 -6.20
CA ILE A 52 -13.55 -2.53 -6.68
C ILE A 52 -13.25 -3.91 -6.07
N PRO A 53 -14.24 -4.62 -5.49
CA PRO A 53 -14.04 -5.95 -4.93
C PRO A 53 -13.53 -6.94 -5.97
N SER A 54 -12.54 -7.75 -5.58
CA SER A 54 -12.14 -8.92 -6.36
C SER A 54 -13.05 -10.11 -6.04
N ASN A 55 -13.37 -10.92 -7.04
CA ASN A 55 -14.04 -12.21 -6.86
C ASN A 55 -13.06 -13.39 -6.71
N GLU A 56 -11.75 -13.13 -6.80
CA GLU A 56 -10.73 -14.15 -6.63
C GLU A 56 -10.64 -14.59 -5.16
N PRO A 57 -10.31 -15.87 -4.89
CA PRO A 57 -10.15 -16.36 -3.53
C PRO A 57 -8.99 -15.67 -2.79
N GLY A 58 -9.15 -15.57 -1.47
CA GLY A 58 -8.16 -14.91 -0.62
C GLY A 58 -8.15 -13.39 -0.81
N LEU A 59 -6.96 -12.79 -0.83
CA LEU A 59 -6.81 -11.34 -0.99
C LEU A 59 -6.97 -10.87 -2.45
N GLY A 60 -6.94 -11.77 -3.43
CA GLY A 60 -7.01 -11.41 -4.85
C GLY A 60 -5.78 -10.66 -5.39
N ILE A 61 -4.61 -10.88 -4.78
CA ILE A 61 -3.31 -10.33 -5.19
C ILE A 61 -2.31 -11.47 -5.41
N THR A 62 -1.40 -11.29 -6.37
CA THR A 62 -0.33 -12.24 -6.68
C THR A 62 1.03 -11.58 -6.53
N LEU A 63 2.05 -12.40 -6.21
CA LEU A 63 3.45 -11.99 -6.11
C LEU A 63 4.26 -12.80 -7.14
N ASP A 64 5.01 -12.11 -8.00
CA ASP A 64 6.00 -12.75 -8.87
C ASP A 64 7.37 -12.74 -8.18
N GLU A 65 7.72 -13.86 -7.55
CA GLU A 65 9.00 -14.00 -6.86
C GLU A 65 10.20 -13.98 -7.81
N ASN A 66 10.01 -14.29 -9.10
CA ASN A 66 11.10 -14.35 -10.08
C ASN A 66 11.73 -12.99 -10.36
N VAL A 67 10.99 -11.90 -10.11
CA VAL A 67 11.50 -10.54 -10.33
C VAL A 67 12.14 -9.93 -9.09
N LEU A 68 12.00 -10.55 -7.90
CA LEU A 68 12.51 -9.99 -6.65
C LEU A 68 14.02 -9.78 -6.64
N ALA A 69 14.78 -10.63 -7.34
CA ALA A 69 16.24 -10.49 -7.45
C ALA A 69 16.68 -9.17 -8.11
N LYS A 70 15.79 -8.47 -8.83
CA LYS A 70 16.05 -7.15 -9.43
C LYS A 70 16.00 -6.01 -8.40
N TYR A 71 15.43 -6.27 -7.22
CA TYR A 71 15.14 -5.29 -6.19
C TYR A 71 15.92 -5.58 -4.91
N PRO A 72 17.25 -5.32 -4.90
CA PRO A 72 18.02 -5.46 -3.68
C PRO A 72 17.50 -4.51 -2.60
N LEU A 73 17.57 -4.95 -1.33
CA LEU A 73 17.16 -4.13 -0.20
C LEU A 73 17.95 -2.81 -0.21
N PRO A 74 17.28 -1.64 -0.20
CA PRO A 74 17.98 -0.37 -0.02
C PRO A 74 18.73 -0.37 1.31
N THR A 75 19.97 0.12 1.29
CA THR A 75 20.78 0.29 2.51
C THR A 75 20.61 1.66 3.14
N ASP A 76 19.82 2.53 2.51
CA ASP A 76 19.44 3.86 2.91
C ASP A 76 17.91 4.06 2.83
N GLY A 77 17.42 5.20 3.33
CA GLY A 77 15.99 5.52 3.37
C GLY A 77 15.37 5.36 4.77
N PHE A 78 15.49 6.40 5.58
CA PHE A 78 14.81 6.50 6.87
C PHE A 78 13.77 7.61 6.82
N ALA A 79 12.74 7.52 7.67
CA ALA A 79 11.84 8.63 7.90
C ALA A 79 12.65 9.87 8.34
N PRO A 80 12.29 11.08 7.85
CA PRO A 80 12.97 12.32 8.24
C PRO A 80 13.13 12.47 9.76
N GLN A 81 14.31 12.88 10.20
CA GLN A 81 14.56 13.30 11.57
C GLN A 81 14.46 14.82 11.63
N LEU A 82 13.45 15.33 12.33
CA LEU A 82 13.18 16.75 12.40
C LEU A 82 13.80 17.35 13.67
N THR A 83 14.26 18.60 13.56
CA THR A 83 14.79 19.38 14.70
C THR A 83 14.11 20.75 14.73
N LYS A 84 14.00 21.31 15.94
CA LYS A 84 13.52 22.69 16.14
C LYS A 84 14.66 23.68 16.04
N ALA A 85 14.34 24.97 15.99
CA ALA A 85 15.33 26.06 15.89
C ALA A 85 16.33 26.10 17.06
N ASP A 86 15.98 25.54 18.22
CA ASP A 86 16.84 25.43 19.41
C ASP A 86 17.75 24.18 19.40
N GLY A 87 17.68 23.35 18.35
CA GLY A 87 18.44 22.11 18.21
C GLY A 87 17.81 20.89 18.88
N SER A 88 16.64 21.02 19.53
CA SER A 88 15.94 19.86 20.11
C SER A 88 15.33 18.96 19.03
N ILE A 89 15.29 17.64 19.28
CA ILE A 89 14.64 16.66 18.42
C ILE A 89 13.13 16.91 18.43
N SER A 90 12.52 16.89 17.24
CA SER A 90 11.08 17.04 17.06
C SER A 90 10.43 15.71 16.66
N ASN A 91 9.13 15.61 16.90
CA ASN A 91 8.31 14.60 16.24
C ASN A 91 8.44 14.80 14.72
N TRP A 92 8.56 13.67 14.02
CA TRP A 92 8.43 13.62 12.57
C TRP A 92 6.98 13.89 12.16
#